data_AF-A0A660XKU9-F1
#
_entry.id   AF-A0A660XKU9-F1
#
_cell.length_a   1.000
_cell.length_b   1.000
_cell.length_c   1.000
_cell.angle_alpha   90.00
_cell.angle_beta   90.00
_cell.angle_gamma   90.00
#
_symmetry.space_group_name_H-M   'P 1'
#
loop_
_entity.id
_entity.type
_entity.pdbx_description
1 polymer ?
#
loop_
_entity_poly.entity_id
_entity_poly.type
_entity_poly.pdbx_seq_one_letter_code
_entity_poly.pdbx_strand_id
1 'polypeptide(L)'
;MAEIIKLIGITFIPALELRASIPYGIFATSLNWIEVFGICVLANIILGLLVYQLLETIIRLLIAVKPLRKLWELYVDRTQRRIKRGVDKYGEWAVMVFIAIPLPGSGVYTGALASFLIGLSFRKFLIANIFGVLIAGVLVTLACLTGAEALRIFIKTISG
;
A
#
# COMPACT_ATOMS: atom_id res chain seq x y z
N MET A 1 8.74 -17.63 -15.24
CA MET A 1 7.37 -17.12 -15.52
C MET A 1 6.40 -17.41 -14.38
N ALA A 2 6.27 -18.66 -13.92
CA ALA A 2 5.34 -19.02 -12.85
C ALA A 2 5.56 -18.23 -11.54
N GLU A 3 6.82 -18.05 -11.10
CA GLU A 3 7.13 -17.29 -9.88
C GLU A 3 6.72 -15.82 -9.96
N ILE A 4 6.93 -15.18 -11.11
CA ILE A 4 6.53 -13.77 -11.33
C ILE A 4 5.01 -13.62 -11.19
N ILE A 5 4.24 -14.55 -11.77
CA ILE A 5 2.77 -14.54 -11.68
C ILE A 5 2.32 -14.71 -10.23
N LYS A 6 2.96 -15.60 -9.45
CA LYS A 6 2.68 -15.76 -8.02
C LYS A 6 2.96 -14.48 -7.23
N LEU A 7 4.09 -13.82 -7.49
CA LEU A 7 4.44 -12.55 -6.81
C LEU A 7 3.40 -11.46 -7.07
N ILE A 8 2.98 -11.31 -8.34
CA ILE A 8 1.91 -10.39 -8.71
C ILE A 8 0.61 -10.79 -8.01
N GLY A 9 0.24 -12.08 -8.07
CA GLY A 9 -0.97 -12.60 -7.42
C GLY A 9 -1.01 -12.29 -5.92
N ILE A 10 0.06 -12.58 -5.18
CA ILE A 10 0.16 -12.29 -3.74
C ILE A 10 0.07 -10.79 -3.49
N THR A 11 0.70 -9.96 -4.33
CA THR A 11 0.66 -8.50 -4.21
C THR A 11 -0.78 -7.98 -4.36
N PHE A 12 -1.60 -8.59 -5.22
CA PHE A 12 -2.99 -8.18 -5.45
C PHE A 12 -3.97 -8.75 -4.41
N ILE A 13 -3.52 -9.54 -3.44
CA ILE A 13 -4.37 -9.99 -2.34
C ILE A 13 -4.44 -8.87 -1.28
N PRO A 14 -5.65 -8.40 -0.92
CA PRO A 14 -5.82 -7.44 0.17
C PRO A 14 -5.16 -7.90 1.47
N ALA A 15 -4.64 -6.96 2.24
CA ALA A 15 -3.84 -7.16 3.46
C ALA A 15 -2.44 -7.79 3.26
N LEU A 16 -2.23 -8.60 2.22
CA LEU A 16 -0.93 -9.20 1.92
C LEU A 16 -0.01 -8.20 1.21
N GLU A 17 -0.42 -7.67 0.05
CA GLU A 17 0.32 -6.65 -0.71
C GLU A 17 1.84 -6.93 -0.83
N LEU A 18 2.66 -5.88 -0.99
CA LEU A 18 4.11 -6.00 -1.09
C LEU A 18 4.78 -6.64 0.14
N ARG A 19 4.15 -6.49 1.31
CA ARG A 19 4.71 -6.90 2.61
C ARG A 19 4.68 -8.41 2.80
N ALA A 20 3.83 -9.12 2.07
CA ALA A 20 3.90 -10.58 1.94
C ALA A 20 4.64 -11.03 0.68
N SER A 21 4.46 -10.34 -0.45
CA SER A 21 5.05 -10.78 -1.72
C SER A 21 6.58 -10.64 -1.76
N ILE A 22 7.17 -9.62 -1.12
CA ILE A 22 8.64 -9.48 -1.03
C ILE A 22 9.26 -10.60 -0.20
N PRO A 23 8.85 -10.87 1.06
CA PRO A 23 9.40 -11.99 1.83
C PRO A 23 9.21 -13.33 1.12
N TYR A 24 8.03 -13.55 0.53
CA TYR A 24 7.79 -14.76 -0.27
C TYR A 24 8.77 -14.86 -1.44
N GLY A 25 8.97 -13.77 -2.20
CA GLY A 25 9.92 -13.74 -3.31
C GLY A 25 11.36 -14.03 -2.89
N ILE A 26 11.81 -13.42 -1.79
CA ILE A 26 13.20 -13.58 -1.32
C ILE A 26 13.45 -14.97 -0.72
N PHE A 27 12.49 -15.54 0.02
CA PHE A 27 12.73 -16.79 0.76
C PHE A 27 12.18 -18.05 0.10
N ALA A 28 11.15 -17.95 -0.74
CA ALA A 28 10.47 -19.10 -1.34
C ALA A 28 10.72 -19.25 -2.85
N THR A 29 11.44 -18.32 -3.48
CA THR A 29 11.77 -18.37 -4.91
C THR A 29 13.28 -18.31 -5.13
N SER A 30 13.74 -18.70 -6.32
CA SER A 30 15.14 -18.61 -6.73
C SER A 30 15.51 -17.26 -7.37
N LEU A 31 14.61 -16.28 -7.33
CA LEU A 31 14.84 -14.95 -7.94
C LEU A 31 15.80 -14.12 -7.09
N ASN A 32 16.57 -13.25 -7.75
CA ASN A 32 17.37 -12.26 -7.05
C ASN A 32 16.44 -11.26 -6.33
N TRP A 33 16.81 -10.82 -5.13
CA TRP A 33 16.06 -9.83 -4.36
C TRP A 33 15.81 -8.52 -5.13
N ILE A 34 16.69 -8.13 -6.05
CA ILE A 34 16.51 -6.93 -6.92
C ILE A 34 15.33 -7.13 -7.86
N GLU A 35 15.22 -8.31 -8.48
CA GLU A 35 14.11 -8.65 -9.37
C GLU A 35 12.80 -8.72 -8.60
N VAL A 36 12.81 -9.38 -7.43
CA VAL A 36 11.65 -9.45 -6.52
C VAL A 36 11.18 -8.05 -6.14
N PHE A 37 12.10 -7.18 -5.70
CA PHE A 37 11.79 -5.79 -5.35
C PHE A 37 11.14 -5.06 -6.52
N GLY A 38 11.74 -5.12 -7.71
CA GLY A 38 11.22 -4.44 -8.89
C GLY A 38 9.82 -4.91 -9.28
N ILE A 39 9.60 -6.23 -9.32
CA ILE A 39 8.30 -6.83 -9.67
C ILE A 39 7.24 -6.44 -8.65
N CYS A 40 7.50 -6.64 -7.36
CA CYS A 40 6.54 -6.39 -6.29
C CYS A 40 6.19 -4.90 -6.15
N VAL A 41 7.18 -4.00 -6.24
CA VAL A 41 6.95 -2.56 -6.18
C VAL A 41 6.10 -2.09 -7.35
N LEU A 42 6.44 -2.49 -8.59
CA LEU A 42 5.66 -2.09 -9.76
C LEU A 42 4.24 -2.64 -9.72
N ALA A 43 4.08 -3.92 -9.36
CA ALA A 43 2.77 -4.53 -9.19
C ALA A 43 1.93 -3.79 -8.14
N ASN A 44 2.52 -3.38 -7.02
CA ASN A 44 1.80 -2.71 -5.94
C ASN A 44 1.48 -1.23 -6.25
N ILE A 45 2.32 -0.55 -7.03
CA ILE A 45 1.99 0.79 -7.55
C ILE A 45 0.78 0.72 -8.48
N ILE A 46 0.78 -0.25 -9.42
CA ILE A 46 -0.34 -0.50 -10.33
C ILE A 46 -1.59 -0.86 -9.54
N LEU A 47 -1.45 -1.70 -8.51
CA LEU A 47 -2.56 -2.03 -7.62
C LEU A 47 -3.19 -0.78 -7.02
N GLY A 48 -2.40 0.18 -6.53
CA GLY A 48 -2.94 1.44 -5.98
C GLY A 48 -3.69 2.29 -6.97
N LEU A 49 -3.20 2.36 -8.21
CA LEU A 49 -3.91 3.01 -9.29
C LEU A 49 -5.29 2.38 -9.52
N LEU A 50 -5.34 1.05 -9.59
CA LEU A 50 -6.57 0.29 -9.82
C LEU A 50 -7.54 0.41 -8.64
N VAL A 51 -7.03 0.28 -7.42
CA VAL A 51 -7.85 0.34 -6.21
C VAL A 51 -8.49 1.71 -6.04
N TYR A 52 -7.75 2.80 -6.27
CA TYR A 52 -8.33 4.14 -6.18
C TYR A 52 -9.46 4.33 -7.19
N GLN A 53 -9.26 3.94 -8.45
CA GLN A 53 -10.28 4.09 -9.50
C GLN A 53 -11.51 3.21 -9.24
N LEU A 54 -11.28 1.97 -8.78
CA LEU A 54 -12.35 1.06 -8.39
C LEU A 54 -13.16 1.66 -7.23
N LEU A 55 -12.46 2.19 -6.23
CA LEU A 55 -13.10 2.81 -5.08
C LEU A 55 -13.86 4.08 -5.47
N GLU A 56 -13.33 4.89 -6.39
CA GLU A 56 -14.05 6.03 -6.96
C GLU A 56 -15.37 5.60 -7.59
N THR A 57 -15.32 4.55 -8.40
CA THR A 57 -16.49 3.99 -9.09
C THR A 57 -17.52 3.48 -8.09
N ILE A 58 -17.08 2.68 -7.11
CA ILE A 58 -17.94 2.15 -6.05
C ILE A 58 -18.60 3.27 -5.26
N ILE A 59 -17.84 4.29 -4.85
CA ILE A 59 -18.38 5.43 -4.09
C ILE A 59 -19.41 6.19 -4.93
N ARG A 60 -19.12 6.47 -6.21
CA ARG A 60 -20.07 7.14 -7.13
C ARG A 60 -21.37 6.35 -7.28
N LEU A 61 -21.30 5.03 -7.39
CA LEU A 61 -22.48 4.16 -7.44
C LEU A 61 -23.24 4.18 -6.11
N LEU A 62 -22.53 4.16 -4.98
CA LEU A 62 -23.12 4.17 -3.64
C LEU A 62 -23.89 5.47 -3.37
N ILE A 63 -23.32 6.62 -3.72
CA ILE A 63 -23.96 7.94 -3.55
C ILE A 63 -25.03 8.24 -4.61
N ALA A 64 -25.22 7.39 -5.62
CA ALA A 64 -26.38 7.49 -6.50
C ALA A 64 -27.69 7.16 -5.77
N VAL A 65 -27.60 6.39 -4.66
CA VAL A 65 -28.74 6.02 -3.83
C VAL A 65 -29.05 7.14 -2.82
N LYS A 66 -30.26 7.72 -2.89
CA LYS A 66 -30.69 8.89 -2.11
C LYS A 66 -30.35 8.86 -0.60
N PRO A 67 -30.68 7.81 0.18
CA PRO A 67 -30.32 7.77 1.61
C PRO A 67 -28.80 7.79 1.84
N LEU A 68 -28.04 7.05 1.02
CA LEU A 68 -26.59 6.99 1.12
C LEU A 68 -25.94 8.31 0.72
N ARG A 69 -26.47 9.00 -0.28
CA ARG A 69 -26.07 10.37 -0.64
C ARG A 69 -26.22 11.33 0.53
N LYS A 70 -27.37 11.29 1.21
CA LYS A 70 -27.63 12.17 2.35
C LYS A 70 -26.67 11.90 3.51
N LEU A 71 -26.35 10.63 3.77
CA LEU A 71 -25.34 10.25 4.76
C LEU A 71 -23.94 10.73 4.36
N TRP A 72 -23.56 10.55 3.09
CA TRP A 72 -22.28 11.01 2.57
C TRP A 72 -22.11 12.52 2.71
N GLU A 73 -23.12 13.29 2.28
CA GLU A 73 -23.12 14.75 2.41
C GLU A 73 -23.05 15.20 3.88
N LEU A 74 -23.67 14.46 4.80
CA LEU A 74 -23.70 14.78 6.23
C LEU A 74 -22.36 14.52 6.92
N TYR A 75 -21.72 13.39 6.63
CA TYR A 75 -20.52 12.95 7.36
C TYR A 75 -19.22 13.24 6.61
N VAL A 76 -19.17 12.95 5.31
CA VAL A 76 -17.93 13.02 4.53
C VAL A 76 -17.71 14.43 3.98
N ASP A 77 -18.65 14.97 3.20
CA ASP A 77 -18.46 16.28 2.55
C ASP A 77 -18.33 17.42 3.57
N ARG A 78 -19.01 17.34 4.72
CA ARG A 78 -18.83 18.30 5.81
C ARG A 78 -17.44 18.21 6.43
N THR A 79 -16.94 16.99 6.66
CA THR A 79 -15.63 16.76 7.24
C THR A 79 -14.53 17.23 6.29
N GLN A 80 -14.59 16.83 5.02
CA GLN A 80 -13.65 17.27 3.98
C GLN A 80 -13.56 18.80 3.89
N ARG A 81 -14.69 19.50 3.90
CA ARG A 81 -14.71 20.98 3.92
C ARG A 81 -13.99 21.58 5.12
N ARG A 82 -14.13 20.98 6.30
CA ARG A 82 -13.47 21.45 7.55
C ARG A 82 -11.97 21.22 7.53
N ILE A 83 -11.51 20.07 7.02
CA ILE A 83 -10.09 19.70 7.03
C ILE A 83 -9.33 20.12 5.77
N LYS A 84 -10.02 20.68 4.76
CA LYS A 84 -9.48 20.98 3.43
C LYS A 84 -8.12 21.68 3.45
N ARG A 85 -7.96 22.74 4.26
CA ARG A 85 -6.68 23.48 4.37
C ARG A 85 -5.52 22.59 4.84
N GLY A 86 -5.78 21.69 5.79
CA GLY A 86 -4.79 20.75 6.29
C GLY A 86 -4.47 19.67 5.27
N VAL A 87 -5.49 19.11 4.61
CA VAL A 87 -5.33 18.08 3.57
C VAL A 87 -4.60 18.63 2.36
N ASP A 88 -4.89 19.86 1.94
CA ASP A 88 -4.23 20.47 0.80
C ASP A 88 -2.72 20.63 1.03
N LYS A 89 -2.30 20.88 2.27
CA LYS A 89 -0.91 21.08 2.66
C LYS A 89 -0.18 19.79 3.03
N TYR A 90 -0.85 18.86 3.72
CA TYR A 90 -0.21 17.69 4.35
C TYR A 90 -0.82 16.35 3.95
N GLY A 91 -1.95 16.32 3.26
CA GLY A 91 -2.69 15.08 2.97
C GLY A 91 -1.88 14.08 2.16
N GLU A 92 -1.12 14.55 1.17
CA GLU A 92 -0.23 13.71 0.37
C GLU A 92 0.86 13.05 1.21
N TRP A 93 1.55 13.83 2.06
CA TRP A 93 2.57 13.32 2.98
C TRP A 93 1.98 12.35 4.01
N ALA A 94 0.81 12.66 4.57
CA ALA A 94 0.15 11.80 5.54
C ALA A 94 -0.19 10.43 4.92
N VAL A 95 -0.75 10.42 3.70
CA VAL A 95 -1.06 9.17 2.99
C VAL A 95 0.22 8.43 2.58
N MET A 96 1.25 9.15 2.13
CA MET A 96 2.54 8.56 1.75
C MET A 96 3.16 7.81 2.92
N VAL A 97 3.25 8.46 4.09
CA VAL A 97 3.79 7.86 5.32
C VAL A 97 2.92 6.68 5.75
N PHE A 98 1.60 6.80 5.65
CA PHE A 98 0.68 5.70 5.98
C PHE A 98 0.92 4.48 5.09
N ILE A 99 1.10 4.64 3.78
CA ILE A 99 1.42 3.55 2.85
C ILE A 99 2.83 3.00 3.10
N ALA A 100 3.79 3.87 3.42
CA ALA A 100 5.19 3.53 3.63
C ALA A 100 5.43 2.60 4.82
N ILE A 101 4.59 2.66 5.85
CA ILE A 101 4.72 1.85 7.05
C ILE A 101 4.28 0.40 6.73
N PRO A 102 5.16 -0.61 6.77
CA PRO A 102 4.81 -1.98 6.40
C PRO A 102 4.15 -2.76 7.57
N LEU A 103 3.13 -2.19 8.22
CA LEU A 103 2.41 -2.80 9.34
C LEU A 103 1.04 -3.31 8.91
N PRO A 104 0.47 -4.38 9.49
CA PRO A 104 -0.87 -4.85 9.13
C PRO A 104 -1.92 -3.74 9.24
N GLY A 105 -2.81 -3.64 8.24
CA GLY A 105 -3.88 -2.62 8.19
C GLY A 105 -3.49 -1.28 7.54
N SER A 106 -2.20 -0.95 7.42
CA SER A 106 -1.73 0.13 6.54
C SER A 106 -1.73 -0.30 5.07
N GLY A 107 -1.15 0.47 4.15
CA GLY A 107 -0.90 0.02 2.78
C GLY A 107 -1.78 0.67 1.74
N VAL A 108 -1.76 0.13 0.53
CA VAL A 108 -2.29 0.80 -0.66
C VAL A 108 -3.81 0.76 -0.70
N TYR A 109 -4.43 -0.36 -0.32
CA TYR A 109 -5.90 -0.44 -0.21
C TYR A 109 -6.47 0.58 0.78
N THR A 110 -5.94 0.57 2.01
CA THR A 110 -6.43 1.45 3.08
C THR A 110 -5.96 2.89 2.87
N GLY A 111 -4.81 3.11 2.22
CA GLY A 111 -4.34 4.43 1.80
C GLY A 111 -5.23 5.07 0.73
N ALA A 112 -5.71 4.29 -0.23
CA ALA A 112 -6.69 4.75 -1.22
C ALA A 112 -8.00 5.14 -0.54
N LEU A 113 -8.50 4.31 0.39
CA LEU A 113 -9.69 4.63 1.17
C LEU A 113 -9.52 5.88 2.03
N ALA A 114 -8.41 5.99 2.77
CA ALA A 114 -8.09 7.18 3.56
C ALA A 114 -8.04 8.44 2.70
N SER A 115 -7.47 8.33 1.49
CA SER A 115 -7.41 9.43 0.52
C SER A 115 -8.81 9.91 0.11
N PHE A 116 -9.75 8.99 -0.11
CA PHE A 116 -11.15 9.35 -0.37
C PHE A 116 -11.80 10.02 0.83
N LEU A 117 -11.60 9.51 2.04
CA LEU A 117 -12.21 10.07 3.25
C LEU A 117 -11.73 11.50 3.52
N ILE A 118 -10.45 11.79 3.30
CA ILE A 118 -9.90 13.13 3.51
C ILE A 118 -10.11 14.07 2.31
N GLY A 119 -10.58 13.55 1.17
CA GLY A 119 -10.80 14.35 -0.04
C GLY A 119 -9.52 14.67 -0.81
N LEU A 120 -8.53 13.77 -0.78
CA LEU A 120 -7.27 13.92 -1.50
C LEU A 120 -7.49 13.65 -2.99
N SER A 121 -7.05 14.58 -3.83
CA SER A 121 -7.13 14.43 -5.29
C SER A 121 -6.34 13.22 -5.78
N PHE A 122 -6.80 12.58 -6.85
CA PHE A 122 -6.13 11.43 -7.49
C PHE A 122 -4.64 11.66 -7.78
N ARG A 123 -4.25 12.84 -8.26
CA ARG A 123 -2.83 13.16 -8.53
C ARG A 123 -1.96 13.11 -7.28
N LYS A 124 -2.42 13.74 -6.20
CA LYS A 124 -1.73 13.71 -4.90
C LYS A 124 -1.68 12.28 -4.34
N PHE A 125 -2.77 11.52 -4.45
CA PHE A 125 -2.77 10.11 -4.08
C PHE A 125 -1.75 9.30 -4.89
N LEU A 126 -1.67 9.50 -6.20
CA LEU A 126 -0.73 8.78 -7.06
C LEU A 126 0.72 9.01 -6.64
N ILE A 127 1.08 10.26 -6.34
CA ILE A 127 2.41 10.60 -5.84
C ILE A 127 2.66 9.93 -4.48
N ALA A 128 1.71 10.06 -3.55
CA ALA A 128 1.79 9.40 -2.23
C ALA A 128 1.92 7.87 -2.34
N ASN A 129 1.20 7.25 -3.27
CA ASN A 129 1.24 5.81 -3.53
C ASN A 129 2.60 5.38 -4.08
N ILE A 130 3.14 6.07 -5.08
CA ILE A 130 4.45 5.73 -5.67
C ILE A 130 5.54 5.79 -4.60
N PHE A 131 5.67 6.92 -3.90
CA PHE A 131 6.72 7.08 -2.90
C PHE A 131 6.48 6.20 -1.67
N GLY A 132 5.23 6.07 -1.22
CA GLY A 132 4.87 5.20 -0.11
C GLY A 132 5.24 3.75 -0.38
N VAL A 133 4.88 3.21 -1.56
CA VAL A 133 5.21 1.83 -1.94
C VAL A 133 6.72 1.64 -2.11
N LEU A 134 7.44 2.61 -2.66
CA LEU A 134 8.90 2.54 -2.76
C LEU A 134 9.55 2.45 -1.38
N ILE A 135 9.15 3.32 -0.44
CA ILE A 135 9.68 3.31 0.93
C ILE A 135 9.32 2.00 1.62
N ALA A 136 8.07 1.55 1.55
CA ALA A 136 7.64 0.27 2.11
C ALA A 136 8.46 -0.89 1.53
N GLY A 137 8.71 -0.88 0.22
CA GLY A 137 9.50 -1.90 -0.46
C GLY A 137 10.92 -1.97 0.08
N VAL A 138 11.56 -0.81 0.22
CA VAL A 138 12.92 -0.72 0.76
C VAL A 138 12.95 -1.24 2.20
N LEU A 139 12.00 -0.81 3.04
CA LEU A 139 11.93 -1.23 4.44
C LEU A 139 11.73 -2.75 4.58
N VAL A 140 10.81 -3.33 3.81
CA VAL A 140 10.54 -4.77 3.86
C VAL A 140 11.74 -5.57 3.34
N THR A 141 12.34 -5.16 2.22
CA THR A 141 13.53 -5.84 1.69
C THR A 141 14.70 -5.77 2.66
N LEU A 142 14.97 -4.60 3.26
CA LEU A 142 16.02 -4.46 4.28
C LEU A 142 15.74 -5.36 5.48
N ALA A 143 14.50 -5.40 5.97
CA ALA A 143 14.11 -6.27 7.08
C ALA A 143 14.34 -7.76 6.75
N CYS A 144 14.01 -8.19 5.53
CA CYS A 144 14.28 -9.57 5.08
C CYS A 144 15.77 -9.89 5.02
N LEU A 145 16.58 -9.03 4.40
CA LEU A 145 18.00 -9.29 4.19
C LEU A 145 18.79 -9.25 5.51
N THR A 146 18.55 -8.24 6.34
CA THR A 146 19.24 -8.07 7.63
C THR A 146 18.74 -9.03 8.70
N GLY A 147 17.42 -9.28 8.75
CA GLY A 147 16.81 -10.22 9.69
C GLY A 147 17.26 -11.65 9.45
N ALA A 148 17.39 -12.07 8.19
CA ALA A 148 17.91 -13.38 7.84
C ALA A 148 19.36 -13.58 8.29
N GLU A 149 20.20 -12.56 8.13
CA GLU A 149 21.61 -12.64 8.52
C GLU A 149 21.79 -12.61 10.04
N ALA A 150 21.02 -11.77 10.75
CA ALA A 150 21.00 -11.76 12.21
C ALA A 150 20.64 -13.16 12.77
N LEU A 151 19.59 -13.79 12.23
CA LEU A 151 19.15 -15.12 12.66
C LEU A 151 20.24 -16.18 12.44
N ARG A 152 20.97 -16.12 11.32
CA ARG A 152 22.08 -17.04 11.02
C ARG A 152 23.22 -16.93 12.04
N ILE A 153 23.59 -15.69 12.43
CA ILE A 153 24.61 -15.45 13.44
C ILE A 153 24.21 -16.09 14.77
N PHE A 154 22.97 -15.85 15.23
CA PHE A 154 22.48 -16.43 16.48
C PHE A 154 22.47 -17.97 16.46
N ILE A 155 22.01 -18.59 15.38
CA ILE A 155 22.00 -20.06 15.25
C ILE A 155 23.42 -20.61 15.31
N LYS A 156 24.37 -19.98 14.60
CA LYS A 156 25.78 -20.41 14.61
C LYS A 156 26.42 -20.29 15.99
N THR A 157 26.10 -19.26 16.76
CA THR A 157 26.59 -19.08 18.13
C THR A 157 26.05 -20.13 19.11
N ILE A 158 24.84 -20.67 18.89
CA ILE A 158 24.24 -21.69 19.78
C ILE A 158 24.75 -23.11 19.43
N SER A 159 25.24 -23.31 18.20
CA SER A 159 25.62 -24.63 17.67
C SER A 159 27.14 -24.90 17.67
N GLY A 160 27.97 -23.99 18.16
CA GLY A 160 29.43 -24.15 18.34
C GLY A 160 29.82 -24.00 19.80
#